data_AF-A0A3Q1GBC7-F1
#
_entry.id   AF-A0A3Q1GBC7-F1
#
_cell.length_a   1.000
_cell.length_b   1.000
_cell.length_c   1.000
_cell.angle_alpha   90.00
_cell.angle_beta   90.00
_cell.angle_gamma   90.00
#
_symmetry.space_group_name_H-M   'P 1'
#
loop_
_entity.id
_entity.type
_entity.pdbx_description
1 polymer ?
#
loop_
_entity_poly.entity_id
_entity_poly.type
_entity_poly.pdbx_seq_one_letter_code
_entity_poly.pdbx_strand_id
1 'polypeptide(L)'
;APRHRLFHHWSPVSAISPTTPPKILQAVASQGALLGQHSQTLRDLTNLNQEISTQLNTLTDQINSVAITVNSSPPIAREPYVPTPERYRGDQGTCRAFLMQASLVFELRPLTYSTDKSAVWAAQNPICNSYLEFVKEMKRVFDHPLGRAHLSEEEKAQRRRRNACLYCGEVGHYTADCPAKPDYW
;
A
#
# COMPACT_ATOMS: atom_id res chain seq x y z
N ALA A 1 -87.36 -6.19 -21.25
CA ALA A 1 -87.41 -7.07 -20.05
C ALA A 1 -87.13 -8.50 -20.49
N PRO A 2 -86.55 -9.42 -19.68
CA PRO A 2 -86.05 -9.28 -18.31
C PRO A 2 -84.63 -9.87 -18.03
N ARG A 3 -84.02 -9.37 -16.93
CA ARG A 3 -83.23 -9.99 -15.82
C ARG A 3 -82.43 -11.29 -16.09
N HIS A 4 -81.16 -11.42 -15.67
CA HIS A 4 -80.78 -11.61 -14.26
C HIS A 4 -79.29 -11.32 -13.97
N ARG A 5 -79.04 -10.64 -12.84
CA ARG A 5 -77.76 -10.55 -12.12
C ARG A 5 -77.34 -11.95 -11.64
N LEU A 6 -76.05 -12.17 -11.40
CA LEU A 6 -75.56 -12.75 -10.14
C LEU A 6 -74.12 -12.31 -9.91
N PHE A 7 -73.96 -11.32 -9.03
CA PHE A 7 -72.72 -11.01 -8.34
C PHE A 7 -72.27 -12.28 -7.61
N HIS A 8 -71.06 -12.75 -7.86
CA HIS A 8 -70.42 -13.72 -6.98
C HIS A 8 -70.23 -13.05 -5.63
N HIS A 9 -71.11 -13.40 -4.69
CA HIS A 9 -71.05 -12.90 -3.35
C HIS A 9 -69.77 -13.43 -2.71
N TRP A 10 -68.93 -12.51 -2.25
CA TRP A 10 -68.01 -12.82 -1.18
C TRP A 10 -68.89 -13.10 0.05
N SER A 11 -68.93 -14.34 0.52
CA SER A 11 -69.45 -14.63 1.85
C SER A 11 -68.63 -13.85 2.86
N PRO A 12 -69.24 -13.02 3.71
CA PRO A 12 -68.56 -12.60 4.93
C PRO A 12 -68.27 -13.87 5.72
N VAL A 13 -67.04 -13.98 6.23
CA VAL A 13 -66.63 -15.04 7.16
C VAL A 13 -67.73 -15.20 8.20
N SER A 14 -68.45 -16.31 8.12
CA SER A 14 -69.57 -16.58 9.01
C SER A 14 -69.05 -16.64 10.44
N ALA A 15 -69.82 -16.01 11.32
CA ALA A 15 -69.56 -15.89 12.75
C ALA A 15 -68.90 -17.14 13.33
N ILE A 16 -67.79 -16.94 14.04
CA ILE A 16 -67.11 -17.94 14.85
C ILE A 16 -68.15 -18.53 15.80
N SER A 17 -68.62 -19.75 15.51
CA SER A 17 -69.52 -20.47 16.40
C SER A 17 -68.80 -20.82 17.71
N PRO A 18 -69.48 -20.81 18.87
CA PRO A 18 -68.87 -20.89 20.20
C PRO A 18 -68.26 -22.26 20.57
N THR A 19 -68.00 -23.14 19.61
CA THR A 19 -67.49 -24.51 19.83
C THR A 19 -66.30 -24.86 18.94
N THR A 20 -65.44 -23.90 18.61
CA THR A 20 -64.13 -24.21 18.00
C THR A 20 -63.19 -24.80 19.06
N PRO A 21 -62.60 -25.99 18.86
CA PRO A 21 -61.67 -26.58 19.82
C PRO A 21 -60.47 -25.66 20.04
N PRO A 22 -60.04 -25.42 21.30
CA PRO A 22 -58.98 -24.46 21.62
C PRO A 22 -57.65 -24.73 20.89
N LYS A 23 -57.37 -26.00 20.58
CA LYS A 23 -56.19 -26.42 19.79
C LYS A 23 -56.20 -25.85 18.36
N ILE A 24 -57.37 -25.72 17.73
CA ILE A 24 -57.48 -25.17 16.36
C ILE A 24 -57.26 -23.67 16.37
N LEU A 25 -57.82 -22.95 17.34
CA LEU A 25 -57.59 -21.51 17.51
C LEU A 25 -56.11 -21.22 17.78
N GLN A 26 -55.45 -22.04 18.60
CA GLN A 26 -54.01 -21.93 18.86
C GLN A 26 -53.16 -22.25 17.61
N ALA A 27 -53.52 -23.28 16.85
CA ALA A 27 -52.83 -23.61 15.60
C ALA A 27 -52.96 -22.48 14.57
N VAL A 28 -54.16 -21.92 14.39
CA VAL A 28 -54.41 -20.77 13.50
C VAL A 28 -53.64 -19.53 13.96
N ALA A 29 -53.61 -19.24 15.27
CA ALA A 29 -52.81 -18.15 15.81
C ALA A 29 -51.31 -18.34 15.55
N SER A 30 -50.80 -19.57 15.73
CA SER A 30 -49.39 -19.88 15.47
C SER A 30 -49.01 -19.78 13.99
N GLN A 31 -49.89 -20.21 13.08
CA GLN A 31 -49.70 -20.04 11.64
C GLN A 31 -49.77 -18.57 11.21
N GLY A 32 -50.69 -17.80 11.80
CA GLY A 32 -50.77 -16.35 11.58
C GLY A 32 -49.48 -15.64 11.99
N ALA A 33 -48.89 -16.02 13.13
CA ALA A 33 -47.60 -15.51 13.58
C ALA A 33 -46.46 -15.86 12.60
N LEU A 34 -46.38 -17.12 12.15
CA LEU A 34 -45.35 -17.56 11.20
C LEU A 34 -45.47 -16.86 9.85
N LEU A 35 -46.68 -16.68 9.33
CA LEU A 35 -46.93 -15.91 8.10
C LEU A 35 -46.54 -14.44 8.26
N GLY A 36 -46.84 -13.85 9.42
CA GLY A 36 -46.38 -12.50 9.75
C GLY A 36 -44.85 -12.40 9.71
N GLN A 37 -44.16 -13.39 10.28
CA GLN A 37 -42.70 -13.48 10.30
C GLN A 37 -42.10 -13.59 8.89
N HIS A 38 -42.63 -14.47 8.03
CA HIS A 38 -42.22 -14.54 6.63
C HIS A 38 -42.49 -13.23 5.87
N SER A 39 -43.62 -12.57 6.12
CA SER A 39 -43.93 -11.27 5.51
C SER A 39 -42.90 -10.20 5.91
N GLN A 40 -42.35 -10.30 7.11
CA GLN A 40 -41.31 -9.39 7.58
C GLN A 40 -39.98 -9.70 6.92
N THR A 41 -39.56 -10.97 6.90
CA THR A 41 -38.31 -11.39 6.25
C THR A 41 -38.26 -11.01 4.77
N LEU A 42 -39.38 -11.13 4.03
CA LEU A 42 -39.45 -10.73 2.63
C LEU A 42 -39.29 -9.21 2.43
N ARG A 43 -39.81 -8.40 3.36
CA ARG A 43 -39.60 -6.94 3.35
C ARG A 43 -38.14 -6.61 3.62
N ASP A 44 -37.54 -7.27 4.61
CA ASP A 44 -36.14 -7.05 4.97
C ASP A 44 -35.20 -7.41 3.81
N LEU A 45 -35.44 -8.53 3.12
CA LEU A 45 -34.69 -8.92 1.92
C LEU A 45 -34.84 -7.92 0.77
N THR A 46 -36.04 -7.35 0.61
CA THR A 46 -36.29 -6.33 -0.41
C THR A 46 -35.52 -5.04 -0.11
N ASN A 47 -35.50 -4.62 1.15
CA ASN A 47 -34.74 -3.46 1.60
C ASN A 47 -33.24 -3.67 1.39
N LEU A 48 -32.70 -4.85 1.73
CA LEU A 48 -31.30 -5.20 1.48
C LEU A 48 -30.95 -5.20 -0.01
N ASN A 49 -31.80 -5.72 -0.88
CA ASN A 49 -31.57 -5.69 -2.32
C ASN A 49 -31.52 -4.27 -2.88
N GLN A 50 -32.40 -3.38 -2.38
CA GLN A 50 -32.37 -1.97 -2.74
C GLN A 50 -31.08 -1.30 -2.27
N GLU A 51 -30.63 -1.60 -1.06
CA GLU A 51 -29.38 -1.05 -0.52
C GLU A 51 -28.14 -1.52 -1.30
N ILE A 52 -28.06 -2.81 -1.64
CA ILE A 52 -26.97 -3.32 -2.50
C ILE A 52 -27.00 -2.62 -3.85
N SER A 53 -28.18 -2.40 -4.44
CA SER A 53 -28.32 -1.72 -5.73
C SER A 53 -27.84 -0.26 -5.67
N THR A 54 -28.15 0.47 -4.59
CA THR A 54 -27.67 1.86 -4.42
C THR A 54 -26.16 1.91 -4.17
N GLN A 55 -25.59 0.94 -3.45
CA GLN A 55 -24.14 0.82 -3.27
C GLN A 55 -23.43 0.56 -4.61
N LEU A 56 -23.96 -0.33 -5.46
CA LEU A 56 -23.38 -0.61 -6.77
C LEU A 56 -23.43 0.61 -7.70
N ASN A 57 -24.53 1.35 -7.71
CA ASN A 57 -24.62 2.59 -8.50
C ASN A 57 -23.61 3.63 -8.01
N THR A 58 -23.50 3.81 -6.69
CA THR A 58 -22.52 4.72 -6.08
C THR A 58 -21.09 4.35 -6.45
N LEU A 59 -20.74 3.07 -6.38
CA LEU A 59 -19.40 2.59 -6.73
C LEU A 59 -19.12 2.75 -8.24
N THR A 60 -20.13 2.52 -9.08
CA THR A 60 -20.04 2.73 -10.53
C THR A 60 -19.79 4.21 -10.85
N ASP A 61 -20.49 5.14 -10.18
CA ASP A 61 -20.28 6.58 -10.35
C ASP A 61 -18.89 7.01 -9.86
N GLN A 62 -18.41 6.45 -8.76
CA GLN A 62 -17.04 6.67 -8.28
C GLN A 62 -16.01 6.21 -9.32
N ILE A 63 -16.16 5.02 -9.90
CA ILE A 63 -15.26 4.51 -10.94
C ILE A 63 -15.27 5.42 -12.18
N ASN A 64 -16.44 5.85 -12.62
CA ASN A 64 -16.56 6.76 -13.77
C ASN A 64 -15.91 8.12 -13.51
N SER A 65 -16.05 8.68 -12.30
CA SER A 65 -15.40 9.93 -11.92
C SER A 65 -13.87 9.81 -11.94
N VAL A 66 -13.33 8.70 -11.44
CA VAL A 66 -11.88 8.42 -11.50
C VAL A 66 -11.44 8.29 -12.96
N ALA A 67 -12.16 7.54 -13.80
CA ALA A 67 -11.82 7.37 -15.22
C ALA A 67 -11.79 8.69 -16.01
N ILE A 68 -12.72 9.62 -15.74
CA ILE A 68 -12.73 10.95 -16.36
C ILE A 68 -11.50 11.77 -15.92
N THR A 69 -11.06 11.61 -14.67
CA THR A 69 -9.86 12.26 -14.14
C THR A 69 -8.59 11.72 -14.79
N VAL A 70 -8.50 10.41 -15.05
CA VAL A 70 -7.35 9.79 -15.74
C VAL A 70 -7.29 10.21 -17.22
N ASN A 71 -8.44 10.27 -17.90
CA ASN A 71 -8.51 10.61 -19.33
C ASN A 71 -8.29 12.10 -19.65
N SER A 72 -8.36 12.97 -18.64
CA SER A 72 -8.07 14.42 -18.77
C SER A 72 -6.63 14.77 -18.40
N SER A 73 -5.79 13.77 -18.13
CA SER A 73 -4.37 13.99 -17.82
C SER A 73 -3.63 14.50 -19.07
N PRO A 74 -2.66 15.43 -18.94
CA PRO A 74 -1.70 15.71 -20.01
C PRO A 74 -1.01 14.40 -20.42
N PRO A 75 -0.45 14.30 -21.64
CA PRO A 75 0.21 13.07 -22.11
C PRO A 75 1.18 12.60 -21.02
N ILE A 76 1.08 11.31 -20.65
CA ILE A 76 1.96 10.65 -19.68
C ILE A 76 3.38 11.17 -19.94
N ALA A 77 3.89 12.01 -19.03
CA ALA A 77 5.20 12.60 -19.18
C ALA A 77 6.17 11.43 -19.25
N ARG A 78 6.75 11.20 -20.43
CA ARG A 78 7.74 10.14 -20.62
C ARG A 78 8.85 10.38 -19.61
N GLU A 79 9.27 9.31 -18.93
CA GLU A 79 10.35 9.44 -17.97
C GLU A 79 11.57 10.09 -18.65
N PRO A 80 12.17 11.11 -18.02
CA PRO A 80 13.38 11.71 -18.55
C PRO A 80 14.50 10.67 -18.65
N TYR A 81 15.26 10.72 -19.75
CA TYR A 81 16.42 9.86 -19.90
C TYR A 81 17.50 10.27 -18.90
N VAL A 82 17.86 9.34 -18.03
CA VAL A 82 18.99 9.48 -17.11
C VAL A 82 19.99 8.37 -17.45
N PRO A 83 21.27 8.70 -17.69
CA PRO A 83 22.29 7.70 -17.96
C PRO A 83 22.44 6.75 -16.77
N THR A 84 22.67 5.47 -17.05
CA THR A 84 22.97 4.49 -16.01
C THR A 84 24.24 4.90 -15.24
N PRO A 85 24.27 4.81 -13.90
CA PRO A 85 25.45 5.17 -13.12
C PRO A 85 26.65 4.33 -13.54
N GLU A 86 27.85 4.90 -13.48
CA GLU A 86 29.06 4.11 -13.69
C GLU A 86 29.18 3.00 -12.64
N ARG A 87 29.75 1.88 -13.06
CA ARG A 87 29.96 0.73 -12.17
C ARG A 87 30.92 1.13 -11.04
N TYR A 88 30.42 1.14 -9.81
CA TYR A 88 31.25 1.34 -8.63
C TYR A 88 32.15 0.12 -8.39
N ARG A 89 33.46 0.33 -8.27
CA ARG A 89 34.45 -0.74 -8.05
C ARG A 89 34.94 -0.84 -6.59
N GLY A 90 34.40 -0.02 -5.69
CA GLY A 90 34.84 0.02 -4.29
C GLY A 90 35.92 1.06 -4.01
N ASP A 91 36.21 1.97 -4.96
CA ASP A 91 37.22 2.99 -4.78
C ASP A 91 36.84 3.94 -3.63
N GLN A 92 37.83 4.24 -2.79
CA GLN A 92 37.62 5.13 -1.64
C GLN A 92 37.30 6.55 -2.14
N GLY A 93 36.21 7.11 -1.62
CA GLY A 93 35.80 8.49 -1.92
C GLY A 93 34.99 8.71 -3.20
N THR A 94 34.71 7.68 -3.99
CA THR A 94 33.76 7.78 -5.12
C THR A 94 32.37 7.24 -4.76
N CYS A 95 32.23 6.59 -3.59
CA CYS A 95 30.96 6.07 -3.08
C CYS A 95 29.83 7.12 -3.08
N ARG A 96 30.09 8.33 -2.56
CA ARG A 96 29.09 9.41 -2.53
C ARG A 96 28.62 9.83 -3.92
N ALA A 97 29.53 9.93 -4.88
CA ALA A 97 29.21 10.31 -6.25
C ALA A 97 28.37 9.22 -6.95
N PHE A 98 28.72 7.95 -6.73
CA PHE A 98 27.92 6.81 -7.19
C PHE A 98 26.52 6.81 -6.58
N LEU A 99 26.40 6.98 -5.26
CA LEU A 99 25.11 7.01 -4.57
C LEU A 99 24.23 8.15 -5.06
N MET A 100 24.81 9.34 -5.31
CA MET A 100 24.10 10.47 -5.92
C MET A 100 23.55 10.12 -7.31
N GLN A 101 24.37 9.53 -8.18
CA GLN A 101 23.93 9.10 -9.51
C GLN A 101 22.80 8.05 -9.41
N ALA A 102 22.93 7.09 -8.48
CA ALA A 102 21.89 6.11 -8.23
C ALA A 102 20.59 6.76 -7.75
N SER A 103 20.66 7.73 -6.82
CA SER A 103 19.47 8.45 -6.32
C SER A 103 18.72 9.13 -7.47
N LEU A 104 19.45 9.86 -8.33
CA LEU A 104 18.87 10.55 -9.49
C LEU A 104 18.16 9.58 -10.43
N VAL A 105 18.74 8.41 -10.69
CA VAL A 105 18.13 7.40 -11.56
C VAL A 105 16.84 6.85 -10.97
N PHE A 106 16.80 6.56 -9.67
CA PHE A 106 15.60 6.06 -9.00
C PHE A 106 14.50 7.12 -8.87
N GLU A 107 14.85 8.38 -8.59
CA GLU A 107 13.89 9.48 -8.46
C GLU A 107 13.28 9.91 -9.80
N LEU A 108 14.10 9.96 -10.86
CA LEU A 108 13.66 10.44 -12.17
C LEU A 108 13.08 9.32 -13.05
N ARG A 109 13.20 8.05 -12.65
CA ARG A 109 12.63 6.89 -13.33
C ARG A 109 11.81 5.95 -12.44
N PRO A 110 10.79 6.47 -11.73
CA PRO A 110 10.03 5.69 -10.75
C PRO A 110 9.18 4.57 -11.35
N LEU A 111 8.72 4.68 -12.60
CA LEU A 111 7.95 3.64 -13.31
C LEU A 111 8.84 2.51 -13.82
N THR A 112 10.05 2.83 -14.30
CA THR A 112 11.03 1.82 -14.73
C THR A 112 11.46 0.90 -13.59
N TYR A 113 11.61 1.47 -12.39
CA TYR A 113 12.04 0.75 -11.19
C TYR A 113 10.91 0.58 -10.17
N SER A 114 9.65 0.72 -10.60
CA SER A 114 8.45 0.72 -9.74
C SER A 114 8.18 -0.60 -9.00
N THR A 115 8.81 -1.69 -9.43
CA THR A 115 8.65 -3.01 -8.84
C THR A 115 9.83 -3.33 -7.94
N ASP A 116 9.70 -2.86 -6.71
CA ASP A 116 10.64 -2.92 -5.57
C ASP A 116 11.09 -4.32 -5.12
N LYS A 117 10.95 -5.40 -5.89
CA LYS A 117 11.47 -6.72 -5.50
C LYS A 117 11.85 -7.58 -6.71
N SER A 118 13.08 -7.49 -7.19
CA SER A 118 13.77 -8.73 -7.57
C SER A 118 13.97 -9.51 -6.27
N ALA A 119 12.94 -10.28 -5.88
CA ALA A 119 12.84 -11.04 -4.63
C ALA A 119 14.08 -11.90 -4.33
N VAL A 120 14.85 -12.21 -5.38
CA VAL A 120 16.12 -12.91 -5.33
C VAL A 120 17.14 -12.23 -4.40
N TRP A 121 17.30 -10.89 -4.44
CA TRP A 121 18.27 -10.19 -3.57
C TRP A 121 17.73 -9.90 -2.17
N ALA A 122 16.45 -9.51 -2.05
CA ALA A 122 15.80 -9.23 -0.77
C ALA A 122 15.77 -10.46 0.16
N ALA A 123 15.65 -11.67 -0.40
CA ALA A 123 15.65 -12.91 0.36
C ALA A 123 17.04 -13.30 0.91
N GLN A 124 18.13 -12.79 0.32
CA GLN A 124 19.50 -13.16 0.69
C GLN A 124 20.18 -12.13 1.60
N ASN A 125 19.75 -10.86 1.56
CA ASN A 125 20.33 -9.83 2.40
C ASN A 125 19.30 -8.75 2.79
N PRO A 126 18.98 -8.57 4.09
CA PRO A 126 18.04 -7.56 4.57
C PRO A 126 18.37 -6.12 4.14
N ILE A 127 19.64 -5.85 3.83
CA ILE A 127 20.14 -4.54 3.40
C ILE A 127 19.49 -4.08 2.08
N CYS A 128 19.01 -5.01 1.24
CA CYS A 128 18.38 -4.69 -0.05
C CYS A 128 16.86 -4.54 0.01
N ASN A 129 16.26 -4.53 1.21
CA ASN A 129 14.81 -4.39 1.39
C ASN A 129 14.29 -2.99 1.09
N SER A 130 15.17 -1.99 1.06
CA SER A 130 14.84 -0.66 0.56
C SER A 130 16.09 0.03 0.06
N TYR A 131 15.92 0.99 -0.86
CA TYR A 131 17.01 1.86 -1.28
C TYR A 131 17.67 2.59 -0.10
N LEU A 132 16.88 2.98 0.91
CA LEU A 132 17.39 3.67 2.09
C LEU A 132 18.33 2.81 2.92
N GLU A 133 17.96 1.56 3.21
CA GLU A 133 18.81 0.62 3.96
C GLU A 133 20.09 0.28 3.18
N PHE A 134 19.96 0.11 1.86
CA PHE A 134 21.11 -0.08 0.99
C PHE A 134 22.07 1.12 1.03
N VAL A 135 21.55 2.35 0.91
CA VAL A 135 22.36 3.58 0.97
C VAL A 135 23.05 3.73 2.32
N LYS A 136 22.36 3.44 3.42
CA LYS A 136 22.96 3.47 4.76
C LYS A 136 24.14 2.51 4.84
N GLU A 137 23.96 1.27 4.39
CA GLU A 137 25.01 0.27 4.45
C GLU A 137 26.18 0.58 3.51
N MET A 138 25.88 1.04 2.30
CA MET A 138 26.91 1.49 1.35
C MET A 138 27.74 2.63 1.94
N LYS A 139 27.11 3.59 2.60
CA LYS A 139 27.84 4.66 3.29
C LYS A 139 28.66 4.11 4.44
N ARG A 140 28.08 3.24 5.26
CA ARG A 140 28.76 2.59 6.38
C ARG A 140 30.08 1.91 5.98
N VAL A 141 30.09 1.20 4.86
CA VAL A 141 31.25 0.40 4.41
C VAL A 141 32.22 1.23 3.56
N PHE A 142 31.71 2.09 2.68
CA PHE A 142 32.51 2.69 1.61
C PHE A 142 32.66 4.22 1.70
N ASP A 143 31.90 4.90 2.57
CA ASP A 143 31.98 6.35 2.73
C ASP A 143 33.09 6.73 3.72
N HIS A 144 34.32 6.77 3.19
CA HIS A 144 35.47 7.22 3.95
C HIS A 144 35.46 8.76 4.07
N PRO A 145 35.61 9.33 5.29
CA PRO A 145 35.50 10.77 5.53
C PRO A 145 36.53 11.62 4.76
N LEU A 146 37.64 11.03 4.34
CA LEU A 146 38.66 11.69 3.49
C LEU A 146 38.45 11.45 1.99
N GLY A 147 37.21 11.12 1.60
CA GLY A 147 36.85 10.80 0.23
C GLY A 147 37.51 11.73 -0.79
N ARG A 148 38.20 11.10 -1.76
CA ARG A 148 38.93 11.65 -2.92
C ARG A 148 40.43 11.89 -2.80
N ALA A 149 41.03 11.80 -1.63
CA ALA A 149 42.49 11.82 -1.53
C ALA A 149 42.98 10.49 -0.96
N HIS A 150 43.52 9.63 -1.82
CA HIS A 150 44.62 8.80 -1.35
C HIS A 150 45.67 9.79 -0.85
N LEU A 151 45.68 10.05 0.47
CA LEU A 151 46.55 11.05 1.07
C LEU A 151 47.92 10.90 0.44
N SER A 152 48.44 11.98 -0.15
CA SER A 152 49.77 11.92 -0.74
C SER A 152 50.76 11.48 0.35
N GLU A 153 51.89 10.88 -0.01
CA GLU A 153 52.89 10.52 1.01
C GLU A 153 53.34 11.73 1.82
N GLU A 154 53.34 12.91 1.19
CA GLU A 154 53.55 14.20 1.85
C GLU A 154 52.43 14.53 2.86
N GLU A 155 51.16 14.36 2.49
CA GLU A 155 50.04 14.62 3.39
C GLU A 155 49.96 13.61 4.54
N LYS A 156 50.31 12.33 4.29
CA LYS A 156 50.49 11.32 5.34
C LYS A 156 51.63 11.71 6.28
N ALA A 157 52.77 12.17 5.75
CA ALA A 157 53.88 12.63 6.57
C ALA A 157 53.51 13.87 7.40
N GLN A 158 52.77 14.81 6.81
CA GLN A 158 52.31 16.03 7.49
C GLN A 158 51.32 15.70 8.61
N ARG A 159 50.38 14.78 8.39
CA ARG A 159 49.45 14.32 9.42
C ARG A 159 50.17 13.56 10.54
N ARG A 160 51.15 12.69 10.21
CA ARG A 160 52.01 12.04 11.21
C ARG A 160 52.76 13.07 12.08
N ARG A 161 53.33 14.13 11.47
CA ARG A 161 54.00 15.22 12.19
C ARG A 161 53.07 16.00 13.12
N ARG A 162 51.82 16.19 12.70
CA ARG A 162 50.79 16.91 13.47
C ARG A 162 50.02 16.03 14.45
N ASN A 163 50.42 14.76 14.62
CA ASN A 163 49.67 13.76 15.39
C ASN A 163 48.18 13.70 14.99
N ALA A 164 47.92 13.71 13.67
CA ALA A 164 46.59 13.67 13.08
C ALA A 164 46.26 12.30 12.50
N CYS A 165 45.01 11.89 12.69
CA CYS A 165 44.47 10.64 12.21
C CYS A 165 44.48 10.57 10.68
N LEU A 166 44.97 9.45 10.12
CA LEU A 166 45.00 9.24 8.68
C LEU A 166 43.62 8.86 8.11
N TYR A 167 42.64 8.58 8.97
CA TYR A 167 41.28 8.22 8.57
C TYR A 167 40.32 9.41 8.57
N CYS A 168 40.31 10.25 9.61
CA CYS A 168 39.40 11.42 9.69
C CYS A 168 40.11 12.77 9.59
N GLY A 169 41.44 12.83 9.77
CA GLY A 169 42.21 14.08 9.73
C GLY A 169 42.31 14.85 11.05
N GLU A 170 41.60 14.44 12.10
CA GLU A 170 41.62 15.08 13.41
C GLU A 170 42.90 14.79 14.19
N VAL A 171 43.37 15.77 14.97
CA VAL A 171 44.55 15.63 15.83
C VAL A 171 44.23 14.89 17.13
N GLY A 172 45.24 14.22 17.70
CA GLY A 172 45.16 13.61 19.03
C GLY A 172 44.85 12.11 19.05
N HIS A 173 44.66 11.47 17.89
CA HIS A 173 44.51 10.01 17.80
C HIS A 173 45.01 9.47 16.46
N TYR A 174 45.21 8.15 16.39
CA TYR A 174 45.58 7.45 15.17
C TYR A 174 44.39 6.67 14.60
N THR A 175 44.52 6.14 13.38
CA THR A 175 43.47 5.35 12.72
C THR A 175 42.95 4.18 13.56
N ALA A 176 43.79 3.62 14.45
CA ALA A 176 43.45 2.60 15.45
C ALA A 176 42.33 3.02 16.41
N ASP A 177 42.36 4.27 16.86
CA ASP A 177 41.49 4.77 17.92
C ASP A 177 40.50 5.79 17.38
N CYS A 178 40.27 5.78 16.06
CA CYS A 178 39.48 6.82 15.42
C CYS A 178 37.98 6.60 15.68
N PRO A 179 37.29 7.56 16.34
CA PRO A 179 35.88 7.42 16.67
C PRO A 179 34.97 7.53 15.44
N ALA A 180 35.47 8.09 14.34
CA ALA A 180 34.77 8.10 13.06
C ALA A 180 34.91 6.76 12.32
N LYS A 181 35.77 5.86 12.82
CA LYS A 181 36.05 4.59 12.18
C LYS A 181 35.00 3.56 12.59
N PRO A 182 34.35 2.91 11.62
CA PRO A 182 33.30 1.95 11.93
C PRO A 182 33.84 0.66 12.57
N ASP A 183 33.21 0.10 13.60
CA ASP A 183 33.70 -1.01 14.50
C ASP A 183 34.10 -2.37 13.86
N TYR A 184 34.07 -2.52 12.54
CA TYR A 184 34.23 -3.80 11.82
C TYR A 184 35.44 -3.80 10.89
N TRP A 185 36.52 -3.13 11.31
CA TRP A 185 37.76 -2.97 10.54
C TRP A 185 38.95 -3.69 11.17
#